data_AF-A0A8T4EXI9-F1
#
_entry.id   AF-A0A8T4EXI9-F1
#
_cell.length_a   1.000
_cell.length_b   1.000
_cell.length_c   1.000
_cell.angle_alpha   90.00
_cell.angle_beta   90.00
_cell.angle_gamma   90.00
#
_symmetry.space_group_name_H-M   'P 1'
#
loop_
_entity.id
_entity.type
_entity.pdbx_description
1 polymer ?
#
loop_
_entity_poly.entity_id
_entity_poly.type
_entity_poly.pdbx_seq_one_letter_code
_entity_poly.pdbx_strand_id
1 'polypeptide(L)'
;MRPDEYPHARLLAQTVLASPACVLWCQGMDAPELAAAFGADLASATPMTYLEVEEEHYEYSVQTVLIGGLGDWTFAVEPNGGAAIDGDLAGRFAAAGTALAVFWNGPVQKELHYARDGRMLAAFHRAAREGIDDLAPEGLIDGLNFSHQPDDEFKISGLILGERISGHRLAPGWFDERHTRYVISTSI
;
A
#
# COMPACT_ATOMS: atom_id res chain seq x y z
N MET A 1 0.18 -18.97 -13.94
CA MET A 1 0.69 -17.71 -14.53
C MET A 1 2.08 -17.49 -13.96
N ARG A 2 3.08 -17.08 -14.75
CA ARG A 2 4.48 -17.02 -14.26
C ARG A 2 4.85 -15.59 -13.85
N PRO A 3 5.64 -15.39 -12.78
CA PRO A 3 6.15 -14.09 -12.32
C PRO A 3 6.96 -13.27 -13.35
N ASP A 4 7.26 -13.85 -14.51
CA ASP A 4 7.98 -13.23 -15.61
C ASP A 4 7.07 -12.28 -16.44
N GLU A 5 5.75 -12.27 -16.19
CA GLU A 5 4.76 -11.50 -16.95
C GLU A 5 4.65 -10.01 -16.53
N TYR A 6 5.26 -9.62 -15.41
CA TYR A 6 5.12 -8.27 -14.83
C TYR A 6 6.47 -7.57 -14.58
N PRO A 7 7.22 -7.20 -15.64
CA PRO A 7 8.56 -6.62 -15.49
C PRO A 7 8.57 -5.29 -14.72
N HIS A 8 7.49 -4.50 -14.75
CA HIS A 8 7.42 -3.24 -14.00
C HIS A 8 7.20 -3.46 -12.50
N ALA A 9 6.29 -4.35 -12.10
CA ALA A 9 6.06 -4.64 -10.69
C ALA A 9 7.30 -5.28 -10.06
N ARG A 10 8.02 -6.11 -10.82
CA ARG A 10 9.34 -6.64 -10.43
C ARG A 10 10.36 -5.52 -10.25
N LEU A 11 10.46 -4.60 -11.21
CA LEU A 11 11.34 -3.45 -11.09
C LEU A 11 11.03 -2.65 -9.82
N LEU A 12 9.77 -2.31 -9.57
CA LEU A 12 9.35 -1.60 -8.36
C LEU A 12 9.76 -2.36 -7.09
N ALA A 13 9.36 -3.64 -6.97
CA ALA A 13 9.61 -4.45 -5.79
C ALA A 13 11.11 -4.64 -5.46
N GLN A 14 11.97 -4.66 -6.49
CA GLN A 14 13.41 -4.91 -6.36
C GLN A 14 14.27 -3.66 -6.28
N THR A 15 13.71 -2.49 -6.62
CA THR A 15 14.44 -1.22 -6.63
C THR A 15 13.77 -0.21 -5.71
N VAL A 16 12.74 0.48 -6.19
CA VAL A 16 12.06 1.56 -5.49
C VAL A 16 11.46 1.12 -4.15
N LEU A 17 10.86 -0.07 -4.12
CA LEU A 17 10.16 -0.64 -2.95
C LEU A 17 10.93 -1.85 -2.38
N ALA A 18 12.26 -1.82 -2.47
CA ALA A 18 13.13 -2.86 -1.93
C ALA A 18 13.06 -2.91 -0.39
N SER A 19 12.98 -1.75 0.26
CA SER A 19 12.86 -1.57 1.70
C SER A 19 11.48 -1.98 2.24
N PRO A 20 11.32 -2.20 3.56
CA PRO A 20 10.02 -2.32 4.20
C PRO A 20 9.12 -1.14 3.86
N ALA A 21 7.85 -1.41 3.56
CA ALA A 21 6.85 -0.38 3.31
C ALA A 21 5.43 -0.92 3.46
N CYS A 22 4.49 0.00 3.71
CA CYS A 22 3.08 -0.23 3.46
C CYS A 22 2.64 0.62 2.27
N VAL A 23 1.89 0.03 1.34
CA VAL A 23 1.25 0.74 0.22
C VAL A 23 -0.26 0.59 0.32
N LEU A 24 -0.98 1.64 -0.03
CA LEU A 24 -2.43 1.70 0.06
C LEU A 24 -3.02 2.30 -1.22
N TRP A 25 -3.96 1.58 -1.83
CA TRP A 25 -4.90 2.14 -2.81
C TRP A 25 -6.20 2.46 -2.08
N CYS A 26 -6.68 3.69 -2.23
CA CYS A 26 -7.92 4.14 -1.62
C CYS A 26 -8.79 4.88 -2.64
N GLN A 27 -10.06 4.50 -2.74
CA GLN A 27 -11.05 5.18 -3.57
C GLN A 27 -11.98 6.03 -2.71
N GLY A 28 -12.34 7.22 -3.20
CA GLY A 28 -13.33 8.08 -2.54
C GLY A 28 -12.76 8.97 -1.45
N MET A 29 -11.42 9.07 -1.32
CA MET A 29 -10.74 10.03 -0.46
C MET A 29 -9.68 10.77 -1.26
N ASP A 30 -9.58 12.09 -1.09
CA ASP A 30 -8.45 12.87 -1.58
C ASP A 30 -7.24 12.78 -0.62
N ALA A 31 -6.15 13.48 -0.94
CA ALA A 31 -4.91 13.37 -0.16
C ALA A 31 -5.05 13.90 1.29
N PRO A 32 -5.62 15.09 1.55
CA PRO A 32 -5.90 15.54 2.92
C PRO A 32 -6.84 14.62 3.71
N GLU A 33 -7.91 14.11 3.09
CA GLU A 33 -8.85 13.19 3.74
C GLU A 33 -8.15 11.89 4.13
N LEU A 34 -7.34 11.35 3.22
CA LEU A 34 -6.58 10.13 3.47
C LEU A 34 -5.52 10.37 4.57
N ALA A 35 -4.82 11.50 4.56
CA ALA A 35 -3.86 11.86 5.60
C ALA A 35 -4.53 11.95 6.99
N ALA A 36 -5.74 12.52 7.07
CA ALA A 36 -6.50 12.56 8.31
C ALA A 36 -6.88 11.15 8.79
N ALA A 37 -7.25 10.24 7.87
CA ALA A 37 -7.55 8.84 8.19
C ALA A 37 -6.31 8.08 8.70
N PHE A 38 -5.11 8.47 8.27
CA PHE A 38 -3.83 8.01 8.83
C PHE A 38 -3.51 8.57 10.22
N GLY A 39 -4.25 9.58 10.72
CA GLY A 39 -3.89 10.30 11.94
C GLY A 39 -2.71 11.24 11.74
N ALA A 40 -2.47 11.71 10.51
CA ALA A 40 -1.38 12.59 10.19
C ALA A 40 -1.67 14.06 10.55
N ASP A 41 -0.62 14.81 10.84
CA ASP A 41 -0.69 16.26 10.99
C ASP A 41 -0.84 16.93 9.63
N LEU A 42 -2.04 17.45 9.35
CA LEU A 42 -2.33 18.14 8.08
C LEU A 42 -1.49 19.41 7.87
N ALA A 43 -1.00 20.04 8.94
CA ALA A 43 -0.13 21.22 8.83
C ALA A 43 1.29 20.87 8.37
N SER A 44 1.68 19.60 8.43
CA SER A 44 2.99 19.12 7.98
C SER A 44 3.07 18.88 6.47
N ALA A 45 1.98 19.10 5.74
CA ALA A 45 1.88 18.86 4.29
C ALA A 45 3.04 19.49 3.51
N THR A 46 3.89 18.65 2.92
CA THR A 46 5.09 19.10 2.20
C THR A 46 5.26 18.30 0.90
N PRO A 47 5.45 18.95 -0.27
CA PRO A 47 5.73 18.22 -1.50
C PRO A 47 7.09 17.51 -1.44
N MET A 48 7.10 16.18 -1.62
CA MET A 48 8.30 15.34 -1.60
C MET A 48 8.18 14.20 -2.61
N THR A 49 9.32 13.70 -3.09
CA THR A 49 9.45 12.42 -3.81
C THR A 49 9.48 11.27 -2.81
N TYR A 50 9.30 10.02 -3.27
CA TYR A 50 9.41 8.86 -2.38
C TYR A 50 10.79 8.74 -1.74
N LEU A 51 11.86 8.97 -2.51
CA LEU A 51 13.23 8.90 -2.00
C LEU A 51 13.47 9.89 -0.85
N GLU A 52 13.00 11.14 -0.99
CA GLU A 52 13.12 12.15 0.08
C GLU A 52 12.38 11.73 1.36
N VAL A 53 11.22 11.07 1.24
CA VAL A 53 10.47 10.58 2.41
C VAL A 53 11.11 9.34 3.04
N GLU A 54 11.65 8.43 2.23
CA GLU A 54 12.40 7.26 2.71
C GLU A 54 13.67 7.68 3.46
N GLU A 55 14.44 8.62 2.88
CA GLU A 55 15.62 9.20 3.53
C GLU A 55 15.23 9.85 4.86
N GLU A 56 14.16 10.63 4.90
CA GLU A 56 13.72 11.27 6.14
C GLU A 56 13.36 10.25 7.23
N HIS A 57 12.67 9.17 6.86
CA HIS A 57 12.34 8.10 7.80
C HIS A 57 13.61 7.49 8.40
N TYR A 58 14.58 7.11 7.57
CA TYR A 58 15.78 6.42 8.05
C TYR A 58 16.78 7.34 8.75
N GLU A 59 16.87 8.60 8.37
CA GLU A 59 17.80 9.57 8.99
C GLU A 59 17.25 10.17 10.28
N TYR A 60 15.95 10.48 10.32
CA TYR A 60 15.35 11.27 11.41
C TYR A 60 14.26 10.50 12.17
N SER A 61 13.97 9.25 11.80
CA SER A 61 12.96 8.40 12.45
C SER A 61 11.56 9.02 12.48
N VAL A 62 11.24 9.84 11.47
CA VAL A 62 9.93 10.47 11.32
C VAL A 62 8.99 9.47 10.65
N GLN A 63 7.84 9.22 11.27
CA GLN A 63 6.78 8.42 10.67
C GLN A 63 6.02 9.30 9.68
N THR A 64 5.97 8.88 8.43
CA THR A 64 5.42 9.68 7.35
C THR A 64 4.60 8.82 6.41
N VAL A 65 3.69 9.49 5.70
CA VAL A 65 2.97 8.92 4.56
C VAL A 65 3.11 9.88 3.39
N LEU A 66 3.48 9.34 2.22
CA LEU A 66 3.46 10.07 0.96
C LEU A 66 2.18 9.74 0.20
N ILE A 67 1.39 10.76 -0.15
CA ILE A 67 0.06 10.60 -0.75
C ILE A 67 -0.05 11.38 -2.05
N GLY A 68 -0.48 10.70 -3.11
CA GLY A 68 -0.68 11.27 -4.44
C GLY A 68 -1.82 10.60 -5.20
N GLY A 69 -2.23 11.21 -6.30
CA GLY A 69 -3.26 10.65 -7.18
C GLY A 69 -2.73 9.48 -8.01
N LEU A 70 -3.62 8.54 -8.35
CA LEU A 70 -3.41 7.45 -9.29
C LEU A 70 -4.72 7.24 -10.08
N GLY A 71 -4.94 8.08 -11.09
CA GLY A 71 -6.22 8.11 -11.81
C GLY A 71 -7.35 8.65 -10.94
N ASP A 72 -8.44 7.88 -10.80
CA ASP A 72 -9.56 8.16 -9.89
C ASP A 72 -9.34 7.61 -8.46
N TRP A 73 -8.14 7.10 -8.18
CA TRP A 73 -7.72 6.61 -6.87
C TRP A 73 -6.72 7.56 -6.23
N THR A 74 -6.63 7.47 -4.91
CA THR A 74 -5.51 8.02 -4.15
C THR A 74 -4.60 6.87 -3.74
N PHE A 75 -3.31 7.03 -3.97
CA PHE A 75 -2.27 6.09 -3.58
C PHE A 75 -1.45 6.68 -2.45
N ALA A 76 -1.18 5.87 -1.44
CA ALA A 76 -0.33 6.22 -0.32
C ALA A 76 0.78 5.18 -0.11
N VAL A 77 1.94 5.65 0.34
CA VAL A 77 3.06 4.79 0.72
C VAL A 77 3.67 5.29 2.04
N GLU A 78 3.87 4.36 2.97
CA GLU A 78 4.53 4.56 4.25
C GLU A 78 5.90 3.84 4.22
N PRO A 79 7.03 4.55 4.10
CA PRO A 79 8.35 3.93 4.23
C PRO A 79 8.50 3.31 5.62
N ASN A 80 8.63 1.99 5.67
CA ASN A 80 8.74 1.21 6.91
C ASN A 80 7.66 1.52 7.98
N GLY A 81 6.52 2.05 7.55
CA GLY A 81 5.32 2.24 8.36
C GLY A 81 4.30 1.12 8.12
N GLY A 82 3.25 1.11 8.93
CA GLY A 82 2.20 0.09 8.89
C GLY A 82 0.85 0.61 9.39
N ALA A 83 0.63 1.92 9.41
CA ALA A 83 -0.59 2.50 9.96
C ALA A 83 -1.83 2.12 9.14
N ALA A 84 -1.68 1.80 7.85
CA ALA A 84 -2.77 1.31 7.02
C ALA A 84 -3.24 -0.12 7.38
N ILE A 85 -2.35 -0.96 7.93
CA ILE A 85 -2.69 -2.32 8.38
C ILE A 85 -2.99 -2.38 9.89
N ASP A 86 -2.50 -1.41 10.66
CA ASP A 86 -2.75 -1.29 12.11
C ASP A 86 -4.12 -0.64 12.36
N GLY A 87 -5.17 -1.47 12.37
CA GLY A 87 -6.52 -1.09 12.79
C GLY A 87 -7.63 -1.43 11.80
N ASP A 88 -8.77 -0.74 11.95
CA ASP A 88 -9.99 -0.98 11.18
C ASP A 88 -9.91 -0.36 9.77
N LEU A 89 -9.22 -1.03 8.84
CA LEU A 89 -9.12 -0.56 7.46
C LEU A 89 -10.50 -0.40 6.79
N ALA A 90 -11.45 -1.27 7.12
CA ALA A 90 -12.80 -1.23 6.57
C ALA A 90 -13.52 0.06 6.99
N GLY A 91 -13.47 0.42 8.27
CA GLY A 91 -14.04 1.67 8.78
C GLY A 91 -13.23 2.92 8.44
N ARG A 92 -11.90 2.85 8.40
CA ARG A 92 -11.02 4.02 8.24
C ARG A 92 -10.80 4.44 6.78
N PHE A 93 -10.59 3.48 5.88
CA PHE A 93 -10.17 3.77 4.51
C PHE A 93 -11.20 3.34 3.47
N ALA A 94 -11.97 2.27 3.73
CA ALA A 94 -12.97 1.78 2.78
C ALA A 94 -14.40 2.29 3.06
N ALA A 95 -14.60 3.24 3.98
CA ALA A 95 -15.95 3.73 4.31
C ALA A 95 -16.65 4.41 3.11
N ALA A 96 -15.86 5.07 2.25
CA ALA A 96 -16.35 5.81 1.07
C ALA A 96 -16.18 5.05 -0.26
N GLY A 97 -15.68 3.82 -0.23
CA GLY A 97 -15.39 3.07 -1.46
C GLY A 97 -14.58 1.81 -1.20
N THR A 98 -13.49 1.65 -1.93
CA THR A 98 -12.62 0.47 -1.88
C THR A 98 -11.24 0.84 -1.36
N ALA A 99 -10.65 -0.01 -0.53
CA ALA A 99 -9.28 0.13 -0.05
C ALA A 99 -8.51 -1.21 -0.09
N LEU A 100 -7.26 -1.17 -0.55
CA LEU A 100 -6.31 -2.28 -0.48
C LEU A 100 -5.02 -1.78 0.17
N ALA A 101 -4.67 -2.34 1.33
CA ALA A 101 -3.35 -2.14 1.95
C ALA A 101 -2.50 -3.40 1.76
N VAL A 102 -1.23 -3.20 1.38
CA VAL A 102 -0.22 -4.27 1.29
C VAL A 102 1.00 -3.84 2.07
N PHE A 103 1.42 -4.66 3.02
CA PHE A 103 2.56 -4.39 3.88
C PHE A 103 3.59 -5.51 3.77
N TRP A 104 4.86 -5.12 3.74
CA TRP A 104 5.98 -6.04 3.89
C TRP A 104 7.07 -5.44 4.76
N ASN A 105 7.62 -6.27 5.64
CA ASN A 105 8.83 -5.98 6.38
C ASN A 105 9.75 -7.21 6.34
N GLY A 106 10.62 -7.21 5.33
CA GLY A 106 11.52 -8.32 5.01
C GLY A 106 10.78 -9.66 4.88
N PRO A 107 11.43 -10.78 5.25
CA PRO A 107 10.82 -12.11 5.16
C PRO A 107 9.86 -12.39 6.31
N VAL A 108 9.79 -11.51 7.30
CA VAL A 108 9.17 -11.80 8.60
C VAL A 108 7.68 -11.48 8.59
N GLN A 109 7.31 -10.30 8.11
CA GLN A 109 5.95 -9.79 8.19
C GLN A 109 5.45 -9.40 6.80
N LYS A 110 4.30 -9.97 6.44
CA LYS A 110 3.64 -9.80 5.14
C LYS A 110 2.15 -9.81 5.39
N GLU A 111 1.51 -8.71 5.05
CA GLU A 111 0.09 -8.51 5.33
C GLU A 111 -0.58 -7.86 4.13
N LEU A 112 -1.85 -8.22 3.94
CA LEU A 112 -2.68 -7.64 2.91
C LEU A 112 -4.10 -7.57 3.41
N HIS A 113 -4.68 -6.37 3.41
CA HIS A 113 -6.05 -6.12 3.81
C HIS A 113 -6.81 -5.51 2.64
N TYR A 114 -7.99 -6.04 2.37
CA TYR A 114 -8.86 -5.55 1.31
C TYR A 114 -10.28 -5.37 1.83
N ALA A 115 -10.80 -4.17 1.65
CA ALA A 115 -12.15 -3.81 2.06
C ALA A 115 -12.86 -3.00 0.99
N ARG A 116 -14.19 -3.13 0.95
CA ARG A 116 -15.08 -2.40 0.06
C ARG A 116 -16.37 -2.07 0.78
N ASP A 117 -16.88 -0.86 0.59
CA ASP A 117 -18.14 -0.37 1.15
C ASP A 117 -18.21 -0.57 2.68
N GLY A 118 -17.13 -0.21 3.39
CA GLY A 118 -17.03 -0.32 4.83
C GLY A 118 -16.93 -1.75 5.37
N ARG A 119 -16.65 -2.75 4.52
CA ARG A 119 -16.57 -4.18 4.91
C ARG A 119 -15.23 -4.78 4.52
N MET A 120 -14.58 -5.44 5.48
CA MET A 120 -13.41 -6.27 5.21
C MET A 120 -13.82 -7.50 4.40
N LEU A 121 -13.23 -7.67 3.22
CA LEU A 121 -13.52 -8.79 2.33
C LEU A 121 -12.40 -9.84 2.34
N ALA A 122 -11.14 -9.42 2.54
CA ALA A 122 -10.02 -10.35 2.66
C ALA A 122 -8.94 -9.79 3.59
N ALA A 123 -8.33 -10.69 4.38
CA ALA A 123 -7.21 -10.36 5.24
C ALA A 123 -6.17 -11.50 5.22
N PHE A 124 -5.03 -11.23 4.63
CA PHE A 124 -3.89 -12.14 4.68
C PHE A 124 -2.89 -11.65 5.71
N HIS A 125 -2.53 -12.55 6.62
CA HIS A 125 -1.37 -12.40 7.47
C HIS A 125 -0.46 -13.61 7.23
N ARG A 126 0.87 -13.44 7.31
CA ARG A 126 1.79 -14.58 7.14
C ARG A 126 1.44 -15.78 8.03
N ALA A 127 0.90 -15.54 9.23
CA ALA A 127 0.46 -16.59 10.15
C ALA A 127 -0.97 -17.12 9.91
N ALA A 128 -1.81 -16.43 9.12
CA ALA A 128 -3.21 -16.78 8.90
C ALA A 128 -3.69 -16.29 7.53
N ARG A 129 -4.17 -17.20 6.68
CA ARG A 129 -4.76 -16.87 5.38
C ARG A 129 -6.29 -16.83 5.53
N GLU A 130 -6.85 -15.65 5.78
CA GLU A 130 -8.30 -15.49 5.97
C GLU A 130 -8.93 -14.74 4.78
N GLY A 131 -9.94 -15.31 4.15
CA GLY A 131 -10.72 -14.65 3.10
C GLY A 131 -9.98 -14.33 1.79
N ILE A 132 -8.68 -14.58 1.67
CA ILE A 132 -7.96 -14.32 0.40
C ILE A 132 -8.52 -15.16 -0.76
N ASP A 133 -8.96 -16.38 -0.47
CA ASP A 133 -9.59 -17.26 -1.47
C ASP A 133 -10.97 -16.75 -1.91
N ASP A 134 -11.62 -15.88 -1.12
CA ASP A 134 -12.88 -15.23 -1.47
C ASP A 134 -12.70 -14.18 -2.59
N LEU A 135 -11.45 -13.81 -2.91
CA LEU A 135 -11.12 -12.99 -4.09
C LEU A 135 -10.96 -13.82 -5.38
N ALA A 136 -10.89 -15.14 -5.29
CA ALA A 136 -10.75 -16.03 -6.44
C ALA A 136 -11.96 -15.96 -7.41
N PRO A 137 -13.22 -15.89 -6.96
CA PRO A 137 -14.38 -15.79 -7.85
C PRO A 137 -14.38 -14.55 -8.75
N GLU A 138 -13.73 -13.46 -8.32
CA GLU A 138 -13.58 -12.23 -9.12
C GLU A 138 -12.37 -12.28 -10.07
N GLY A 139 -11.59 -13.38 -10.05
CA GLY A 139 -10.36 -13.53 -10.83
C GLY A 139 -9.22 -12.60 -10.40
N LEU A 140 -9.41 -11.81 -9.33
CA LEU A 140 -8.46 -10.79 -8.88
C LEU A 140 -7.11 -11.38 -8.48
N ILE A 141 -7.11 -12.61 -7.95
CA ILE A 141 -5.90 -13.31 -7.51
C ILE A 141 -5.35 -14.31 -8.52
N ASP A 142 -5.94 -14.41 -9.71
CA ASP A 142 -5.55 -15.40 -10.71
C ASP A 142 -4.09 -15.21 -11.12
N GLY A 143 -3.28 -16.23 -10.85
CA GLY A 143 -1.85 -16.19 -11.16
C GLY A 143 -0.98 -15.40 -10.19
N LEU A 144 -1.55 -14.83 -9.12
CA LEU A 144 -0.80 -14.16 -8.07
C LEU A 144 -0.27 -15.17 -7.05
N ASN A 145 0.89 -14.86 -6.46
CA ASN A 145 1.59 -15.72 -5.53
C ASN A 145 1.82 -15.01 -4.19
N PHE A 146 0.90 -15.24 -3.25
CA PHE A 146 1.02 -14.78 -1.86
C PHE A 146 1.65 -15.83 -0.92
N SER A 147 2.37 -16.82 -1.47
CA SER A 147 3.01 -17.86 -0.67
C SER A 147 4.25 -17.37 0.09
N HIS A 148 4.77 -18.21 0.99
CA HIS A 148 5.78 -17.82 1.97
C HIS A 148 7.17 -17.47 1.39
N GLN A 149 7.47 -17.77 0.12
CA GLN A 149 8.77 -17.47 -0.50
C GLN A 149 8.67 -17.29 -2.02
N PRO A 150 9.54 -16.45 -2.64
CA PRO A 150 10.41 -15.42 -2.05
C PRO A 150 9.66 -14.10 -1.75
N ASP A 151 10.32 -13.15 -1.07
CA ASP A 151 9.72 -11.87 -0.65
C ASP A 151 9.22 -11.02 -1.80
N ASP A 152 9.99 -10.97 -2.89
CA ASP A 152 9.62 -10.23 -4.09
C ASP A 152 8.29 -10.70 -4.68
N GLU A 153 7.97 -12.00 -4.64
CA GLU A 153 6.72 -12.51 -5.21
C GLU A 153 5.49 -11.99 -4.46
N PHE A 154 5.58 -11.83 -3.14
CA PHE A 154 4.52 -11.22 -2.35
C PHE A 154 4.33 -9.75 -2.72
N LYS A 155 5.43 -8.99 -2.79
CA LYS A 155 5.41 -7.57 -3.19
C LYS A 155 4.81 -7.40 -4.59
N ILE A 156 5.32 -8.18 -5.56
CA ILE A 156 4.85 -8.18 -6.95
C ILE A 156 3.36 -8.51 -6.99
N SER A 157 2.92 -9.56 -6.28
CA SER A 157 1.52 -9.96 -6.25
C SER A 157 0.61 -8.89 -5.63
N GLY A 158 1.05 -8.25 -4.54
CA GLY A 158 0.31 -7.16 -3.92
C GLY A 158 0.19 -5.94 -4.83
N LEU A 159 1.28 -5.55 -5.50
CA LEU A 159 1.29 -4.46 -6.48
C LEU A 159 0.32 -4.77 -7.63
N ILE A 160 0.39 -5.96 -8.22
CA ILE A 160 -0.51 -6.35 -9.31
C ILE A 160 -1.96 -6.45 -8.84
N LEU A 161 -2.22 -6.90 -7.62
CA LEU A 161 -3.58 -6.89 -7.07
C LEU A 161 -4.13 -5.46 -6.97
N GLY A 162 -3.32 -4.51 -6.51
CA GLY A 162 -3.68 -3.09 -6.48
C GLY A 162 -3.99 -2.54 -7.87
N GLU A 163 -3.20 -2.89 -8.89
CA GLU A 163 -3.46 -2.51 -10.28
C GLU A 163 -4.76 -3.13 -10.83
N ARG A 164 -5.05 -4.40 -10.50
CA ARG A 164 -6.28 -5.09 -10.92
C ARG A 164 -7.52 -4.49 -10.28
N ILE A 165 -7.45 -4.17 -8.99
CA ILE A 165 -8.57 -3.57 -8.25
C ILE A 165 -8.82 -2.14 -8.70
N SER A 166 -7.76 -1.35 -8.87
CA SER A 166 -7.88 0.07 -9.26
C SER A 166 -8.12 0.27 -10.75
N GLY A 167 -7.72 -0.67 -11.59
CA GLY A 167 -7.66 -0.48 -13.05
C GLY A 167 -6.50 0.42 -13.49
N HIS A 168 -5.64 0.88 -12.57
CA HIS A 168 -4.53 1.77 -12.85
C HIS A 168 -3.19 1.12 -12.57
N ARG A 169 -2.29 1.19 -13.54
CA ARG A 169 -0.92 0.71 -13.40
C ARG A 169 -0.11 1.67 -12.53
N LEU A 170 0.62 1.14 -11.55
CA LEU A 170 1.58 1.93 -10.77
C LEU A 170 2.90 1.99 -11.55
N ALA A 171 3.17 3.14 -12.16
CA ALA A 171 4.38 3.34 -12.95
C ALA A 171 5.56 3.75 -12.04
N PRO A 172 6.82 3.34 -12.37
CA PRO A 172 8.00 3.81 -11.65
C PRO A 172 8.09 5.34 -11.53
N GLY A 173 7.69 6.08 -12.57
CA GLY A 173 7.70 7.54 -12.56
C GLY A 173 6.82 8.17 -11.48
N TRP A 174 5.84 7.46 -10.93
CA TRP A 174 5.05 7.95 -9.80
C TRP A 174 5.95 8.25 -8.59
N PHE A 175 6.99 7.45 -8.35
CA PHE A 175 7.88 7.63 -7.20
C PHE A 175 8.92 8.74 -7.39
N ASP A 176 9.19 9.11 -8.64
CA ASP A 176 10.07 10.24 -9.01
C ASP A 176 9.32 11.58 -8.99
N GLU A 177 8.00 11.54 -9.07
CA GLU A 177 7.14 12.73 -8.96
C GLU A 177 7.00 13.20 -7.51
N ARG A 178 6.75 14.50 -7.35
CA ARG A 178 6.48 15.10 -6.04
C ARG A 178 5.02 14.94 -5.68
N HIS A 179 4.77 14.22 -4.59
CA HIS A 179 3.46 14.03 -3.96
C HIS A 179 3.44 14.70 -2.60
N THR A 180 2.31 14.66 -1.90
CA THR A 180 2.20 15.35 -0.60
C THR A 180 2.60 14.41 0.52
N ARG A 181 3.69 14.72 1.21
CA ARG A 181 4.08 14.04 2.46
C ARG A 181 3.33 14.64 3.64
N TYR A 182 2.90 13.80 4.56
CA TYR A 182 2.40 14.16 5.88
C TYR A 182 3.15 13.39 6.97
N VAL A 183 3.32 13.98 8.15
CA VAL A 183 3.84 13.33 9.36
C VAL A 183 2.71 12.64 10.09
N ILE A 184 2.86 11.34 10.36
CA ILE A 184 1.92 10.57 11.17
C ILE A 184 2.20 10.89 12.64
N SER A 185 1.21 11.39 13.36
CA SER A 185 1.35 11.66 14.79
C SER A 185 1.29 10.33 15.54
N THR A 186 2.41 9.87 16.08
CA THR A 186 2.39 8.83 17.10
C THR A 186 1.72 9.44 18.33
N SER A 187 0.53 8.98 18.69
CA SER A 187 -0.03 9.27 20.01
C SER A 187 0.95 8.70 21.04
N ILE A 188 1.57 9.59 21.81
CA ILE A 188 2.48 9.28 22.93
C ILE A 188 1.67 8.66 24.07
#